data_AF-A0A960I733-F1
#
_entry.id   AF-A0A960I733-F1
#
_cell.length_a   1.000
_cell.length_b   1.000
_cell.length_c   1.000
_cell.angle_alpha   90.00
_cell.angle_beta   90.00
_cell.angle_gamma   90.00
#
_symmetry.space_group_name_H-M   'P 1'
#
loop_
_entity.id
_entity.type
_entity.pdbx_description
1 polymer ?
#
loop_
_entity_poly.entity_id
_entity_poly.type
_entity_poly.pdbx_seq_one_letter_code
_entity_poly.pdbx_strand_id
1 'polypeptide(L)'
;LVVSTMKRSARPGKVFIDWSQNSRHKTTIAPYSLRARSEPTVSTPLTWDEVVAGAAGQPLVFTATDVLERVGAHGDLFADTLERRQHLPTPT
;
A
#
# COMPACT_ATOMS: atom_id res chain seq x y z
N LEU A 1 -9.12 -6.72 16.49
CA LEU A 1 -8.98 -5.87 15.28
C LEU A 1 -7.90 -6.39 14.32
N VAL A 2 -6.74 -6.86 14.79
CA VAL A 2 -5.63 -7.33 13.91
C VAL A 2 -5.22 -8.78 14.23
N VAL A 3 -4.64 -9.52 13.26
CA VAL A 3 -4.05 -10.86 13.41
C VAL A 3 -2.76 -11.01 12.60
N SER A 4 -1.77 -11.74 13.10
CA SER A 4 -0.52 -12.07 12.38
C SER A 4 -0.32 -13.57 12.14
N THR A 5 -1.23 -14.41 12.66
CA THR A 5 -1.27 -15.85 12.39
C THR A 5 -1.75 -16.12 10.96
N MET A 6 -1.00 -16.92 10.20
CA MET A 6 -1.32 -17.20 8.79
C MET A 6 -2.63 -17.96 8.57
N LYS A 7 -3.13 -18.73 9.55
CA LYS A 7 -4.35 -19.54 9.40
C LYS A 7 -5.55 -18.66 9.01
N ARG A 8 -6.22 -18.99 7.91
CA ARG A 8 -7.42 -18.25 7.44
C ARG A 8 -8.53 -18.24 8.49
N SER A 9 -8.69 -19.32 9.26
CA SER A 9 -9.65 -19.43 10.35
C SER A 9 -9.42 -18.43 11.49
N ALA A 10 -8.23 -17.83 11.61
CA ALA A 10 -7.92 -16.83 12.63
C ALA A 10 -8.28 -15.39 12.22
N ARG A 11 -8.72 -15.18 10.97
CA ARG A 11 -8.97 -13.87 10.34
C ARG A 11 -10.40 -13.30 10.44
N PRO A 12 -11.49 -14.06 10.73
CA PRO A 12 -12.83 -13.48 10.79
C PRO A 12 -12.90 -12.24 11.70
N GLY A 13 -13.44 -11.14 11.16
CA GLY A 13 -13.57 -9.86 11.86
C GLY A 13 -12.25 -9.12 12.16
N LYS A 14 -11.14 -9.50 11.50
CA LYS A 14 -9.81 -8.92 11.75
C LYS A 14 -9.07 -8.62 10.45
N VAL A 15 -8.16 -7.65 10.52
CA VAL A 15 -7.18 -7.36 9.47
C VAL A 15 -5.95 -8.24 9.69
N PHE A 16 -5.54 -8.98 8.66
CA PHE A 16 -4.32 -9.78 8.71
C PHE A 16 -3.10 -8.96 8.30
N ILE A 17 -2.08 -8.91 9.15
CA ILE A 17 -0.76 -8.34 8.81
C ILE A 17 0.06 -9.42 8.12
N ASP A 18 0.15 -9.31 6.80
CA ASP A 18 0.86 -10.27 5.97
C ASP A 18 2.37 -10.01 5.94
N TRP A 19 3.04 -10.35 7.05
CA TRP A 19 4.50 -10.28 7.17
C TRP A 19 5.22 -11.19 6.17
N SER A 20 4.53 -12.19 5.60
CA SER A 20 5.14 -13.15 4.67
C SER A 20 5.55 -12.52 3.34
N GLN A 21 5.03 -11.33 3.02
CA GLN A 21 5.41 -10.55 1.83
C GLN A 21 6.90 -10.18 1.80
N ASN A 22 7.57 -10.16 2.96
CA ASN A 22 9.02 -9.93 3.04
C ASN A 22 9.88 -11.16 2.69
N SER A 23 9.26 -12.28 2.34
CA SER A 23 9.98 -13.51 1.97
C SER A 23 10.62 -13.38 0.59
N ARG A 24 11.83 -13.93 0.39
CA ARG A 24 12.57 -13.89 -0.88
C ARG A 24 11.79 -14.40 -2.11
N HIS A 25 10.82 -15.29 -1.91
CA HIS A 25 10.03 -15.91 -2.97
C HIS A 25 8.72 -15.17 -3.28
N LYS A 26 8.47 -14.02 -2.65
CA LYS A 26 7.25 -13.24 -2.82
C LYS A 26 7.55 -11.95 -3.58
N THR A 27 6.53 -11.45 -4.27
CA THR A 27 6.54 -10.17 -4.95
C THR A 27 5.41 -9.31 -4.41
N THR A 28 5.65 -8.00 -4.35
CA THR A 28 4.63 -6.99 -4.08
C THR A 28 4.45 -6.15 -5.34
N ILE A 29 3.23 -5.66 -5.54
CA ILE A 29 2.90 -4.79 -6.67
C ILE A 29 3.78 -3.53 -6.62
N ALA A 30 4.32 -3.11 -7.77
CA ALA A 30 5.15 -1.92 -7.84
C ALA A 30 4.31 -0.64 -7.68
N PRO A 31 4.86 0.43 -7.06
CA PRO A 31 4.23 1.76 -7.11
C PRO A 31 3.93 2.16 -8.55
N TYR A 32 2.79 2.84 -8.76
CA TYR A 32 2.31 3.31 -10.07
C TYR A 32 1.95 2.24 -11.10
N SER A 33 2.07 0.95 -10.77
CA SER A 33 1.67 -0.12 -11.69
C SER A 33 0.15 -0.35 -11.73
N LEU A 34 -0.34 -0.70 -12.93
CA LEU A 34 -1.75 -1.02 -13.18
C LEU A 34 -2.14 -2.39 -12.62
N ARG A 35 -3.42 -2.52 -12.26
CA ARG A 35 -4.03 -3.77 -11.80
C ARG A 35 -4.91 -4.35 -12.90
N ALA A 36 -4.70 -5.61 -13.23
CA ALA A 36 -5.52 -6.35 -14.19
C ALA A 36 -6.91 -6.67 -13.60
N ARG A 37 -7.84 -5.73 -13.75
CA ARG A 37 -9.26 -5.79 -13.37
C ARG A 37 -10.11 -5.23 -14.52
N SER A 38 -11.43 -5.39 -14.44
CA SER A 38 -12.35 -4.84 -15.44
C SER A 38 -12.19 -3.33 -15.61
N GLU A 39 -11.96 -2.63 -14.50
CA GLU A 39 -11.49 -1.25 -14.48
C GLU A 39 -10.02 -1.26 -14.00
N PRO A 40 -9.06 -0.87 -14.85
CA PRO A 40 -7.64 -0.95 -14.53
C PRO A 40 -7.24 0.18 -13.57
N THR A 41 -7.23 -0.13 -12.27
CA THR A 41 -6.80 0.80 -11.21
C THR A 41 -5.29 0.76 -10.99
N VAL A 42 -4.75 1.76 -10.29
CA VAL A 42 -3.31 1.92 -10.06
C VAL A 42 -2.93 1.74 -8.59
N SER A 43 -1.79 1.08 -8.33
CA SER A 43 -1.16 1.06 -7.00
C SER A 43 -0.56 2.43 -6.67
N THR A 44 -1.37 3.30 -6.10
CA THR A 44 -1.08 4.75 -5.99
C THR A 44 -0.49 5.10 -4.63
N PRO A 45 0.71 5.73 -4.56
CA PRO A 45 1.21 6.35 -3.35
C PRO A 45 0.30 7.48 -2.85
N LEU A 46 0.11 7.55 -1.53
CA LEU A 46 -0.83 8.47 -0.86
C LEU A 46 -0.15 9.20 0.28
N THR A 47 -0.71 10.35 0.64
CA THR A 47 -0.40 11.03 1.89
C THR A 47 -1.03 10.30 3.09
N TRP A 48 -0.51 10.55 4.30
CA TRP A 48 -1.09 9.97 5.51
C TRP A 48 -2.53 10.45 5.78
N ASP A 49 -2.85 11.70 5.44
CA ASP A 49 -4.20 12.24 5.61
C ASP A 49 -5.22 11.53 4.70
N GLU A 50 -4.85 11.20 3.45
CA GLU A 50 -5.67 10.40 2.56
C GLU A 50 -5.89 8.98 3.09
N VAL A 51 -4.87 8.38 3.72
CA VAL A 51 -5.01 7.06 4.36
C VAL A 51 -6.00 7.11 5.52
N VAL A 52 -5.94 8.16 6.35
CA VAL A 52 -6.89 8.37 7.46
C VAL A 52 -8.31 8.57 6.92
N ALA A 53 -8.47 9.40 5.89
CA ALA A 53 -9.77 9.65 5.28
C ALA A 53 -10.34 8.38 4.61
N GLY A 54 -9.48 7.57 3.99
CA GLY A 54 -9.85 6.27 3.44
C GLY A 54 -10.30 5.28 4.51
N ALA A 55 -9.63 5.27 5.67
CA ALA A 55 -10.07 4.47 6.82
C ALA A 55 -11.43 4.93 7.37
N ALA A 56 -11.81 6.19 7.17
CA ALA A 56 -13.13 6.73 7.49
C ALA A 56 -14.19 6.48 6.40
N GLY A 57 -13.84 5.77 5.32
CA GLY A 57 -14.76 5.35 4.27
C GLY A 57 -14.67 6.11 2.95
N GLN A 58 -13.72 7.04 2.80
CA GLN A 58 -13.48 7.66 1.50
C GLN A 58 -12.87 6.65 0.50
N PRO A 59 -13.33 6.61 -0.75
CA PRO A 59 -12.78 5.68 -1.73
C PRO A 59 -11.36 6.06 -2.14
N LEU A 60 -10.45 5.09 -2.11
CA LEU A 60 -9.07 5.22 -2.59
C LEU A 60 -8.90 4.41 -3.89
N VAL A 61 -9.52 4.90 -4.95
CA VAL A 61 -9.56 4.24 -6.27
C VAL A 61 -9.09 5.24 -7.30
N PHE A 62 -8.03 4.88 -8.03
CA PHE A 62 -7.39 5.75 -9.02
C PHE A 62 -7.16 4.99 -10.31
N THR A 63 -7.54 5.60 -11.42
CA THR A 63 -7.20 5.19 -12.78
C THR A 63 -5.84 5.76 -13.19
N ALA A 64 -5.34 5.37 -14.37
CA ALA A 64 -4.10 5.93 -14.90
C ALA A 64 -4.16 7.46 -15.06
N THR A 65 -5.29 8.00 -15.54
CA THR A 65 -5.47 9.44 -15.74
C THR A 65 -5.44 10.18 -14.40
N ASP A 66 -6.17 9.69 -13.40
CA ASP A 66 -6.17 10.29 -12.06
C ASP A 66 -4.76 10.35 -11.47
N VAL A 67 -3.97 9.29 -11.66
CA VAL A 67 -2.59 9.23 -11.15
C VAL A 67 -1.67 10.23 -11.87
N LEU A 68 -1.81 10.41 -13.18
CA LEU A 68 -1.02 11.41 -13.91
C LEU A 68 -1.35 12.83 -13.44
N GLU A 69 -2.63 13.15 -13.24
CA GLU A 69 -3.06 14.44 -12.69
C GLU A 69 -2.51 14.66 -11.28
N ARG A 70 -2.59 13.63 -10.43
CA ARG A 70 -2.04 13.66 -9.07
C ARG A 70 -0.54 13.88 -9.04
N VAL A 71 0.22 13.21 -9.90
CA VAL A 71 1.67 13.42 -10.00
C VAL A 71 1.96 14.85 -10.47
N GLY A 72 1.16 15.41 -11.37
CA GLY A 72 1.27 16.82 -11.76
C GLY A 72 1.00 17.80 -10.60
N ALA A 73 0.03 17.49 -9.73
CA ALA A 73 -0.37 18.34 -8.61
C ALA A 73 0.53 18.21 -7.38
N HIS A 74 1.00 17.00 -7.07
CA HIS A 74 1.69 16.67 -5.81
C HIS A 74 3.16 16.29 -6.00
N GLY A 75 3.61 16.06 -7.24
CA GLY A 75 4.88 15.40 -7.50
C GLY A 75 4.84 13.90 -7.17
N ASP A 76 6.01 13.30 -7.01
CA ASP A 76 6.16 11.90 -6.60
C ASP A 76 6.18 11.79 -5.06
N LEU A 77 5.04 11.41 -4.48
CA LEU A 77 4.88 11.18 -3.05
C LEU A 77 5.72 10.00 -2.51
N PHE A 78 6.28 9.17 -3.38
CA PHE A 78 7.09 8.01 -3.01
C PHE A 78 8.59 8.22 -3.25
N ALA A 79 9.00 9.36 -3.81
CA ALA A 79 10.39 9.66 -4.19
C ALA A 79 11.37 9.46 -3.05
N ASP A 80 11.03 9.92 -1.84
CA ASP A 80 11.86 9.81 -0.63
C ASP A 80 12.32 8.38 -0.34
N THR A 81 11.54 7.37 -0.74
CA THR A 81 11.88 5.96 -0.47
C THR A 81 13.05 5.45 -1.29
N LEU A 82 13.42 6.14 -2.38
CA LEU A 82 14.58 5.80 -3.19
C LEU A 82 15.90 6.11 -2.47
N GLU A 83 15.90 7.11 -1.60
CA GLU A 83 17.11 7.65 -0.97
C GLU A 83 17.19 7.34 0.52
N ARG A 84 16.03 7.23 1.19
CA ARG A 84 15.96 7.09 2.65
C ARG A 84 16.43 5.72 3.11
N ARG A 85 17.59 5.69 3.77
CA ARG A 85 18.12 4.51 4.45
C ARG A 85 17.70 4.50 5.92
N GLN A 86 17.22 3.36 6.38
CA GLN A 86 16.80 3.13 7.76
C GLN A 86 17.40 1.81 8.26
N HIS A 87 17.63 1.72 9.57
CA HIS A 87 18.14 0.52 10.22
C HIS A 87 17.08 -0.04 11.17
N LEU A 88 17.01 -1.36 11.26
CA LEU A 88 16.18 -2.02 12.27
C LEU A 88 16.76 -1.73 13.65
N PRO A 89 15.91 -1.53 14.67
CA PRO A 89 16.37 -1.40 16.04
C PRO A 89 17.06 -2.70 16.50
N THR A 90 17.97 -2.59 17.46
CA THR A 90 18.56 -3.76 18.12
C THR A 90 17.46 -4.59 18.79
N PRO A 91 17.38 -5.90 18.55
CA PRO A 91 16.42 -6.76 19.24
C PRO A 91 16.63 -6.67 20.75
N THR A 92 15.56 -6.39 21.49
CA THR A 92 15.50 -6.49 22.95
C THR A 92 15.25 -7.92 23.40
#